data_AF-A0A916YJV6-F1
#
_entry.id   AF-A0A916YJV6-F1
#
_cell.length_a   1.000
_cell.length_b   1.000
_cell.length_c   1.000
_cell.angle_alpha   90.00
_cell.angle_beta   90.00
_cell.angle_gamma   90.00
#
_symmetry.space_group_name_H-M   'P 1'
#
loop_
_entity.id
_entity.type
_entity.pdbx_description
1 polymer ?
#
loop_
_entity_poly.entity_id
_entity_poly.type
_entity_poly.pdbx_seq_one_letter_code
_entity_poly.pdbx_strand_id
1 'polypeptide(L)'
;MSRERAASRGVPIYATIEETLTRAYTDGGLDGVIIIGEHGDYPEDQYGRKWYPRRRFFEEVLRVLDSLKETTIPIFSDKHFTYNIEDTVWMYNEILKRNHPFMGGSSIPHAPQMPALDSDGPQGMAGRFDDGRTGFVWQSRFRAPEAFG
;
A
#
# COMPACT_ATOMS: atom_id res chain seq x y z
N MET A 1 -11.29 -17.05 2.96
CA MET A 1 -11.47 -16.01 1.93
C MET A 1 -10.23 -15.65 1.12
N SER A 2 -9.15 -15.07 1.68
CA SER A 2 -7.97 -14.64 0.86
C SER A 2 -7.19 -15.82 0.25
N ARG A 3 -6.87 -16.84 1.05
CA ARG A 3 -6.16 -18.05 0.60
C ARG A 3 -6.93 -18.86 -0.45
N GLU A 4 -8.24 -19.02 -0.27
CA GLU A 4 -9.10 -19.70 -1.25
C GLU A 4 -9.17 -18.94 -2.58
N ARG A 5 -9.26 -17.60 -2.52
CA ARG A 5 -9.23 -16.77 -3.73
C ARG A 5 -7.90 -16.87 -4.48
N ALA A 6 -6.78 -16.87 -3.75
CA ALA A 6 -5.47 -17.08 -4.34
C ALA A 6 -5.40 -18.44 -5.06
N ALA A 7 -5.84 -19.51 -4.40
CA ALA A 7 -5.89 -20.86 -4.98
C ALA A 7 -6.77 -20.91 -6.25
N SER A 8 -7.97 -20.31 -6.22
CA SER A 8 -8.89 -20.28 -7.37
C SER A 8 -8.33 -19.55 -8.60
N ARG A 9 -7.33 -18.69 -8.40
CA ARG A 9 -6.69 -17.89 -9.46
C ARG A 9 -5.27 -18.38 -9.78
N GLY A 10 -4.83 -19.49 -9.19
CA GLY A 10 -3.47 -19.99 -9.38
C GLY A 10 -2.39 -19.04 -8.85
N VAL A 11 -2.70 -18.18 -7.89
CA VAL A 11 -1.72 -17.29 -7.25
C VAL A 11 -0.98 -18.09 -6.17
N PRO A 12 0.33 -18.37 -6.33
CA PRO A 12 1.09 -19.12 -5.34
C PRO A 12 1.24 -18.29 -4.05
N ILE A 13 1.29 -18.98 -2.91
CA ILE A 13 1.54 -18.38 -1.60
C ILE A 13 2.79 -19.04 -1.02
N TYR A 14 3.79 -18.22 -0.74
CA TYR A 14 5.05 -18.64 -0.13
C TYR A 14 5.14 -18.19 1.33
N ALA A 15 6.08 -18.77 2.07
CA ALA A 15 6.23 -18.48 3.49
C ALA A 15 7.01 -17.19 3.75
N THR A 16 7.91 -16.81 2.83
CA THR A 16 8.81 -15.66 2.99
C THR A 16 8.80 -14.75 1.77
N ILE A 17 9.20 -13.49 1.97
CA ILE A 17 9.36 -12.52 0.87
C ILE A 17 10.49 -12.99 -0.07
N GLU A 18 11.58 -13.49 0.49
CA GLU A 18 12.69 -14.07 -0.27
C GLU A 18 12.24 -15.20 -1.19
N GLU A 19 11.51 -16.19 -0.67
CA GLU A 19 10.99 -17.29 -1.49
C GLU A 19 10.05 -16.78 -2.59
N THR A 20 9.16 -15.84 -2.24
CA THR A 20 8.22 -15.24 -3.19
C THR A 20 8.94 -14.60 -4.37
N LEU A 21 9.91 -13.74 -4.09
CA LEU A 21 10.61 -12.96 -5.11
C LEU A 21 11.57 -13.83 -5.91
N THR A 22 12.34 -14.71 -5.26
CA THR A 22 13.27 -15.60 -5.97
C THR A 22 12.53 -16.55 -6.91
N ARG A 23 11.41 -17.14 -6.49
CA ARG A 23 10.60 -18.02 -7.35
C ARG A 23 10.00 -17.28 -8.53
N ALA A 24 9.39 -16.12 -8.29
CA ALA A 24 8.84 -15.30 -9.37
C ALA A 24 9.94 -14.91 -10.38
N TYR A 25 11.11 -14.51 -9.91
CA TYR A 25 12.23 -14.15 -10.76
C TYR A 25 12.73 -15.33 -11.61
N THR A 26 12.81 -16.55 -11.06
CA THR A 26 13.25 -17.74 -11.80
C THR A 26 12.21 -18.28 -12.78
N ASP A 27 10.92 -18.08 -12.51
CA ASP A 27 9.81 -18.73 -13.23
C ASP A 27 9.30 -17.93 -14.44
N GLY A 28 10.00 -16.87 -14.83
CA GLY A 28 9.61 -16.04 -15.99
C GLY A 28 9.96 -14.57 -15.87
N GLY A 29 10.48 -14.15 -14.72
CA GLY A 29 10.84 -12.76 -14.43
C GLY A 29 9.84 -12.09 -13.49
N LEU A 30 10.27 -10.96 -12.92
CA LEU A 30 9.49 -10.18 -11.97
C LEU A 30 9.16 -8.83 -12.61
N ASP A 31 7.88 -8.50 -12.78
CA ASP A 31 7.46 -7.24 -13.39
C ASP A 31 7.31 -6.09 -12.38
N GLY A 32 7.23 -6.42 -11.09
CA GLY A 32 7.01 -5.44 -10.03
C GLY A 32 6.70 -6.11 -8.70
N VAL A 33 6.75 -5.31 -7.63
CA VAL A 33 6.47 -5.75 -6.26
C VAL A 33 5.33 -4.93 -5.66
N ILE A 34 4.35 -5.59 -5.06
CA ILE A 34 3.27 -4.95 -4.30
C ILE A 34 3.40 -5.38 -2.84
N ILE A 35 3.66 -4.42 -1.96
CA ILE A 35 3.81 -4.62 -0.52
C ILE A 35 2.48 -4.28 0.15
N ILE A 36 1.83 -5.29 0.72
CA ILE A 36 0.61 -5.15 1.53
C ILE A 36 0.92 -5.67 2.92
N GLY A 37 1.04 -4.75 3.88
CA GLY A 37 1.41 -5.05 5.27
C GLY A 37 0.21 -5.16 6.21
N GLU A 38 -0.99 -4.85 5.73
CA GLU A 38 -2.23 -4.71 6.50
C GLU A 38 -2.75 -6.06 7.00
N HIS A 39 -2.38 -7.14 6.31
CA HIS A 39 -2.75 -8.50 6.64
C HIS A 39 -1.64 -9.17 7.44
N GLY A 40 -1.86 -9.32 8.75
CA GLY A 40 -0.97 -10.04 9.64
C GLY A 40 -1.34 -9.89 11.10
N ASP A 41 -0.66 -10.68 11.92
CA ASP A 41 -0.73 -10.60 13.37
C ASP A 41 0.53 -9.87 13.85
N TYR A 42 0.36 -8.64 14.32
CA TYR A 42 1.43 -7.73 14.70
C TYR A 42 1.15 -7.15 16.08
N PRO A 43 2.19 -6.80 16.84
CA PRO A 43 2.02 -6.10 18.11
C PRO A 43 1.17 -4.84 17.95
N GLU A 44 0.45 -4.50 19.00
CA GLU A 44 -0.31 -3.26 19.11
C GLU A 44 0.34 -2.34 20.15
N ASP A 45 0.23 -1.03 19.96
CA ASP A 45 0.59 -0.08 21.02
C ASP A 45 -0.46 0.00 22.13
N GLN A 46 -0.18 0.79 23.15
CA GLN A 46 -1.11 1.11 24.25
C GLN A 46 -2.45 1.73 23.81
N TYR A 47 -2.56 2.17 22.55
CA TYR A 47 -3.77 2.75 21.97
C TYR A 47 -4.48 1.79 21.00
N GLY A 48 -4.06 0.52 20.94
CA GLY A 48 -4.65 -0.50 20.05
C GLY A 48 -4.27 -0.33 18.57
N ARG A 49 -3.18 0.39 18.27
CA ARG A 49 -2.71 0.58 16.88
C ARG A 49 -1.72 -0.51 16.53
N LYS A 50 -1.99 -1.25 15.47
CA LYS A 50 -1.09 -2.27 14.94
C LYS A 50 0.22 -1.68 14.43
N TRP A 51 1.34 -2.27 14.84
CA TRP A 51 2.68 -1.96 14.36
C TRP A 51 2.95 -2.67 13.04
N TYR A 52 2.41 -2.09 11.97
CA TYR A 52 2.61 -2.64 10.63
C TYR A 52 4.11 -2.67 10.27
N PRO A 53 4.65 -3.81 9.82
CA PRO A 53 6.07 -4.02 9.59
C PRO A 53 6.57 -3.40 8.26
N ARG A 54 6.21 -2.14 7.99
CA ARG A 54 6.42 -1.46 6.71
C ARG A 54 7.89 -1.40 6.31
N ARG A 55 8.75 -0.89 7.20
CA ARG A 55 10.20 -0.87 6.97
C ARG A 55 10.77 -2.26 6.79
N ARG A 56 10.41 -3.21 7.67
CA ARG A 56 10.91 -4.59 7.62
C ARG A 56 10.63 -5.24 6.27
N PHE A 57 9.39 -5.13 5.78
CA PHE A 57 8.99 -5.70 4.50
C PHE A 57 9.75 -5.03 3.35
N PHE A 58 9.82 -3.70 3.37
CA PHE A 58 10.53 -2.94 2.35
C PHE A 58 12.03 -3.27 2.29
N GLU A 59 12.69 -3.33 3.45
CA GLU A 59 14.09 -3.72 3.58
C GLU A 59 14.35 -5.14 3.07
N GLU A 60 13.47 -6.09 3.40
CA GLU A 60 13.59 -7.47 2.93
C GLU A 60 13.40 -7.56 1.41
N VAL A 61 12.46 -6.81 0.83
CA VAL A 61 12.30 -6.69 -0.63
C VAL A 61 13.58 -6.15 -1.27
N LEU A 62 14.09 -5.01 -0.80
CA LEU A 62 15.31 -4.42 -1.36
C LEU A 62 16.51 -5.37 -1.27
N ARG A 63 16.69 -6.06 -0.13
CA ARG A 63 17.75 -7.04 0.05
C ARG A 63 17.68 -8.16 -0.99
N VAL A 64 16.48 -8.67 -1.27
CA VAL A 64 16.30 -9.76 -2.23
C VAL A 64 16.53 -9.25 -3.65
N LEU A 65 16.00 -8.07 -4.02
CA LEU A 65 16.27 -7.46 -5.32
C LEU A 65 17.76 -7.18 -5.54
N ASP A 66 18.46 -6.68 -4.52
CA ASP A 66 19.92 -6.50 -4.54
C ASP A 66 20.64 -7.84 -4.83
N SER A 67 20.19 -8.93 -4.18
CA SER A 67 20.76 -10.27 -4.39
C SER A 67 20.52 -10.81 -5.80
N LEU A 68 19.39 -10.43 -6.42
CA LEU A 68 19.03 -10.77 -7.79
C LEU A 68 19.65 -9.81 -8.82
N LYS A 69 20.32 -8.74 -8.36
CA LYS A 69 20.81 -7.62 -9.20
C LYS A 69 19.70 -6.96 -10.02
N GLU A 70 18.47 -6.97 -9.50
CA GLU A 70 17.32 -6.36 -10.13
C GLU A 70 17.14 -4.92 -9.63
N THR A 71 17.14 -3.94 -10.54
CA THR A 71 17.08 -2.51 -10.20
C THR A 71 16.01 -1.74 -10.97
N THR A 72 15.29 -2.40 -11.88
CA THR A 72 14.44 -1.75 -12.89
C THR A 72 12.95 -1.82 -12.54
N ILE A 73 12.56 -2.81 -11.74
CA ILE A 73 11.14 -3.08 -11.48
C ILE A 73 10.53 -2.05 -10.51
N PRO A 74 9.25 -1.68 -10.71
CA PRO A 74 8.52 -0.82 -9.81
C PRO A 74 8.15 -1.52 -8.48
N ILE A 75 8.20 -0.76 -7.40
CA ILE A 75 7.72 -1.16 -6.06
C ILE A 75 6.53 -0.29 -5.68
N PHE A 76 5.41 -0.93 -5.35
CA PHE A 76 4.24 -0.29 -4.76
C PHE A 76 4.12 -0.67 -3.28
N SER A 77 3.95 0.31 -2.40
CA SER A 77 3.66 0.11 -0.97
C SER A 77 2.23 0.57 -0.67
N ASP A 78 1.35 -0.32 -0.20
CA ASP A 78 0.00 0.08 0.24
C ASP A 78 0.11 1.03 1.43
N LYS A 79 -0.67 2.11 1.39
CA LYS A 79 -0.48 3.37 2.11
C LYS A 79 0.81 4.07 1.67
N HIS A 80 1.72 4.48 2.54
CA HIS A 80 2.92 5.23 2.14
C HIS A 80 4.16 4.60 2.79
N PHE A 81 5.05 5.44 3.30
CA PHE A 81 6.17 5.07 4.17
C PHE A 81 5.68 4.60 5.55
N THR A 82 6.52 4.74 6.58
CA THR A 82 6.19 4.30 7.92
C THR A 82 5.51 5.41 8.74
N TYR A 83 5.16 5.09 9.98
CA TYR A 83 4.60 6.06 10.92
C TYR A 83 5.65 6.98 11.56
N ASN A 84 6.94 6.58 11.56
CA ASN A 84 8.02 7.34 12.18
C ASN A 84 8.94 7.96 11.12
N ILE A 85 9.59 9.05 11.49
CA ILE A 85 10.37 9.86 10.54
C ILE A 85 11.68 9.18 10.19
N GLU A 86 12.32 8.51 11.15
CA GLU A 86 13.60 7.85 10.99
C GLU A 86 13.54 6.75 9.91
N ASP A 87 12.55 5.86 10.02
CA ASP A 87 12.32 4.80 9.05
C ASP A 87 11.84 5.37 7.70
N THR A 88 11.06 6.45 7.71
CA THR A 88 10.60 7.10 6.47
C THR A 88 11.77 7.68 5.69
N VAL A 89 12.67 8.40 6.37
CA VAL A 89 13.89 8.95 5.77
C VAL A 89 14.80 7.82 5.29
N TRP A 90 14.93 6.74 6.07
CA TRP A 90 15.69 5.57 5.66
C TRP A 90 15.12 4.95 4.37
N MET A 91 13.82 4.67 4.32
CA MET A 91 13.16 4.11 3.12
C MET A 91 13.35 5.01 1.91
N TYR A 92 13.15 6.31 2.07
CA TYR A 92 13.31 7.30 1.00
C TYR A 92 14.74 7.30 0.44
N ASN A 93 15.75 7.33 1.31
CA ASN A 93 17.14 7.31 0.90
C ASN A 93 17.53 6.01 0.18
N GLU A 94 17.01 4.87 0.65
CA GLU A 94 17.29 3.57 0.02
C GLU A 94 16.66 3.45 -1.38
N ILE A 95 15.49 4.08 -1.61
CA ILE A 95 14.88 4.22 -2.94
C ILE A 95 15.78 5.04 -3.85
N LEU A 96 16.20 6.24 -3.41
CA LEU A 96 17.06 7.12 -4.20
C LEU A 96 18.38 6.45 -4.56
N LYS A 97 18.98 5.73 -3.62
CA LYS A 97 20.24 5.01 -3.80
C LYS A 97 20.15 3.91 -4.86
N ARG A 98 19.02 3.20 -4.95
CA ARG A 98 18.83 2.08 -5.88
C ARG A 98 18.14 2.46 -7.18
N ASN A 99 17.52 3.64 -7.22
CA ASN A 99 16.79 4.15 -8.37
C ASN A 99 15.63 3.23 -8.83
N HIS A 100 15.00 2.52 -7.91
CA HIS A 100 13.76 1.79 -8.19
C HIS A 100 12.59 2.78 -8.39
N PRO A 101 11.73 2.59 -9.40
CA PRO A 101 10.45 3.29 -9.45
C PRO A 101 9.63 2.93 -8.21
N PHE A 102 9.17 3.95 -7.47
CA PHE A 102 8.42 3.74 -6.23
C PHE A 102 7.09 4.48 -6.26
N MET A 103 6.05 3.78 -5.83
CA MET A 103 4.73 4.33 -5.59
C MET A 103 4.28 3.97 -4.17
N GLY A 104 3.78 4.97 -3.44
CA GLY A 104 3.07 4.77 -2.20
C GLY A 104 1.76 5.53 -2.29
N GLY A 105 0.65 4.86 -2.06
CA GLY A 105 -0.59 5.55 -1.79
C GLY A 105 -1.67 4.62 -1.28
N SER A 106 -2.83 5.21 -1.01
CA SER A 106 -4.06 4.43 -1.00
C SER A 106 -4.43 4.05 -2.43
N SER A 107 -5.12 2.93 -2.62
CA SER A 107 -5.79 2.61 -3.88
C SER A 107 -7.09 3.40 -4.11
N ILE A 108 -7.61 4.08 -3.08
CA ILE A 108 -8.84 4.88 -3.13
C ILE A 108 -8.83 5.97 -4.22
N PRO A 109 -7.74 6.71 -4.50
CA PRO A 109 -7.68 7.66 -5.61
C PRO A 109 -7.91 7.03 -6.99
N HIS A 110 -7.81 5.70 -7.10
CA HIS A 110 -8.09 4.95 -8.31
C HIS A 110 -9.48 4.29 -8.32
N ALA A 111 -10.25 4.42 -7.23
CA ALA A 111 -11.64 3.99 -7.23
C ALA A 111 -12.49 4.94 -8.10
N PRO A 112 -13.56 4.44 -8.74
CA PRO A 112 -14.50 5.29 -9.46
C PRO A 112 -14.96 6.45 -8.57
N GLN A 113 -14.94 7.66 -9.12
CA GLN A 113 -15.49 8.81 -8.41
C GLN A 113 -16.99 8.60 -8.22
N MET A 114 -17.41 8.51 -6.97
CA MET A 114 -18.80 8.69 -6.59
C MET A 114 -19.09 10.19 -6.71
N PRO A 115 -20.12 10.63 -7.45
CA PRO A 115 -20.53 12.02 -7.46
C PRO A 115 -20.68 12.52 -6.03
N ALA A 116 -20.24 13.75 -5.78
CA ALA A 116 -20.63 14.41 -4.54
C ALA A 116 -22.15 14.36 -4.44
N LEU A 117 -22.69 13.99 -3.29
CA LEU A 117 -24.12 14.19 -3.03
C LEU A 117 -24.38 15.67 -3.28
N ASP A 118 -25.31 15.99 -4.19
CA ASP A 118 -25.68 17.37 -4.50
C ASP A 118 -26.04 18.07 -3.18
N SER A 119 -25.45 19.25 -2.98
CA SER A 119 -25.51 20.01 -1.73
C SER A 119 -26.87 20.68 -1.47
N ASP A 120 -27.91 20.31 -2.22
CA ASP A 120 -29.24 20.95 -2.13
C ASP A 120 -30.20 20.18 -1.20
N GLY A 121 -29.70 19.20 -0.45
CA GLY A 121 -30.43 18.51 0.61
C GLY A 121 -30.13 19.08 2.01
N PRO A 122 -31.12 19.17 2.92
CA PRO A 122 -30.96 19.81 4.22
C PRO A 122 -29.81 19.16 5.01
N GLN A 123 -28.99 20.02 5.62
CA GLN A 123 -27.82 19.64 6.40
C GLN A 123 -28.16 18.53 7.40
N GLY A 124 -27.54 17.38 7.20
CA GLY A 124 -27.71 16.19 8.01
C GLY A 124 -28.75 15.25 7.45
N MET A 125 -28.39 14.40 6.48
CA MET A 125 -28.93 13.05 6.37
C MET A 125 -28.04 12.13 5.53
N ALA A 126 -27.92 10.92 6.05
CA ALA A 126 -27.27 9.76 5.45
C ALA A 126 -27.59 9.60 3.96
N GLY A 127 -26.57 9.54 3.10
CA GLY A 127 -26.72 9.05 1.74
C GLY A 127 -27.03 7.56 1.76
N ARG A 128 -28.26 7.18 1.39
CA ARG A 128 -28.62 5.79 1.08
C ARG A 128 -28.07 5.44 -0.30
N PHE A 129 -27.37 4.31 -0.39
CA PHE A 129 -27.07 3.66 -1.66
C PHE A 129 -28.36 3.03 -2.25
N ASP A 130 -28.38 2.77 -3.57
CA ASP A 130 -29.49 2.09 -4.26
C ASP A 130 -29.76 0.66 -3.75
N ASP A 131 -28.85 0.09 -2.95
CA ASP A 131 -29.01 -1.20 -2.26
C ASP A 131 -29.44 -1.07 -0.79
N GLY A 132 -29.75 0.15 -0.34
CA GLY A 132 -30.21 0.45 1.02
C GLY A 132 -29.11 0.53 2.09
N ARG A 133 -27.82 0.45 1.72
CA ARG A 133 -26.71 0.59 2.67
C ARG A 133 -26.28 2.05 2.80
N THR A 134 -25.55 2.38 3.86
CA THR A 134 -24.97 3.71 4.11
C THR A 134 -23.46 3.58 4.20
N GLY A 135 -22.72 4.47 3.54
CA GLY A 135 -21.25 4.45 3.58
C GLY A 135 -20.69 5.84 3.29
N PHE A 136 -19.66 6.21 4.05
CA PHE A 136 -19.00 7.51 3.92
C PHE A 136 -17.62 7.30 3.27
N VAL A 137 -17.34 8.04 2.21
CA VAL A 137 -15.98 8.20 1.67
C VAL A 137 -15.56 9.64 1.96
N TRP A 138 -14.65 9.80 2.92
CA TRP A 138 -14.05 11.10 3.23
C TRP A 138 -12.72 11.22 2.48
N GLN A 139 -12.63 12.17 1.55
CA GLN A 139 -11.39 12.55 0.90
C GLN A 139 -11.07 13.99 1.30
N SER A 140 -10.05 14.21 2.13
CA SER A 140 -9.62 15.58 2.47
C SER A 140 -9.06 16.26 1.23
N ARG A 141 -9.75 17.29 0.72
CA ARG A 141 -9.13 18.26 -0.18
C ARG A 141 -8.24 19.19 0.66
N PHE A 142 -6.99 18.80 0.90
CA PHE A 142 -5.99 19.79 1.32
C PHE A 142 -5.59 20.60 0.08
N ARG A 143 -6.05 21.85 -0.01
CA ARG A 143 -5.37 22.86 -0.83
C ARG A 143 -4.05 23.17 -0.12
N ALA A 144 -2.92 22.95 -0.80
CA ALA A 144 -1.65 23.47 -0.31
C ALA A 144 -1.78 24.99 -0.14
N PRO A 145 -1.36 25.57 1.01
CA PRO A 145 -1.15 27.01 1.08
C PRO A 145 -0.07 27.38 0.06
N GLU A 146 -0.28 28.48 -0.66
CA GLU A 146 0.72 29.06 -1.54
C GLU A 146 2.02 29.33 -0.77
N ALA A 147 3.13 29.19 -1.50
CA ALA A 147 4.50 29.20 -1.02
C ALA A 147 4.80 30.23 0.10
N PHE A 148 5.59 29.79 1.08
CA PHE A 148 6.32 30.71 1.97
C PHE A 148 7.35 31.49 1.13
N GLY A 149 7.18 32.81 1.07
CA GLY A 149 8.23 33.75 0.71
C GLY A 149 9.11 34.11 1.90
#